data_AF-A0A7G5ZAU5-F1
#
_entry.id   AF-A0A7G5ZAU5-F1
#
_cell.length_a   1.000
_cell.length_b   1.000
_cell.length_c   1.000
_cell.angle_alpha   90.00
_cell.angle_beta   90.00
_cell.angle_gamma   90.00
#
_symmetry.space_group_name_H-M   'P 1'
#
loop_
_entity.id
_entity.type
_entity.pdbx_description
1 polymer ?
#
loop_
_entity_poly.entity_id
_entity_poly.type
_entity_poly.pdbx_seq_one_letter_code
_entity_poly.pdbx_strand_id
1 'polypeptide(L)'
;MKSKAAGKAAVLALVMTGATLARAEEAAPEHQLGYNVALASEYRYRGLSQTRFDPALQGGADYTHTPSGFYAGTWLSTVKWTKDLGGDGNVEVDLYAGKRGTLSGIPGGAVTYDVGALYYWYPSNDLHPNANTFELYGQVGVGPAYLKYSHATTNLFGTPDSKQSGYLDLGANVPVAEGLVLNLHAGRQRVKNNGALSYTDYKIGLTKDVGFASVALAWVKADTESYLSPQGRNLGKSAAVLTVSKTF
;
A
#
# COMPACT_ATOMS: atom_id res chain seq x y z
N MET A 1 -10.68 28.46 -35.87
CA MET A 1 -10.75 27.02 -35.52
C MET A 1 -9.45 26.57 -34.88
N LYS A 2 -9.38 26.53 -33.54
CA LYS A 2 -8.38 25.77 -32.76
C LYS A 2 -9.05 25.42 -31.43
N SER A 3 -9.69 24.26 -31.34
CA SER A 3 -10.25 23.78 -30.07
C SER A 3 -9.11 23.19 -29.24
N LYS A 4 -8.94 23.71 -28.02
CA LYS A 4 -8.14 23.09 -26.98
C LYS A 4 -9.00 21.99 -26.37
N ALA A 5 -8.69 20.73 -26.64
CA ALA A 5 -9.26 19.60 -25.91
C ALA A 5 -8.55 19.51 -24.56
N ALA A 6 -9.21 19.98 -23.50
CA ALA A 6 -8.83 19.72 -22.12
C ALA A 6 -9.22 18.27 -21.80
N GLY A 7 -8.24 17.36 -21.86
CA GLY A 7 -8.39 16.00 -21.35
C GLY A 7 -8.52 16.06 -19.83
N LYS A 8 -9.69 15.71 -19.30
CA LYS A 8 -9.89 15.52 -17.87
C LYS A 8 -9.18 14.23 -17.47
N ALA A 9 -8.09 14.35 -16.73
CA ALA A 9 -7.45 13.22 -16.07
C ALA A 9 -8.44 12.65 -15.05
N ALA A 10 -8.82 11.38 -15.22
CA ALA A 10 -9.57 10.65 -14.23
C ALA A 10 -8.62 10.32 -13.07
N VAL A 11 -8.74 11.08 -11.98
CA VAL A 11 -8.09 10.75 -10.71
C VAL A 11 -8.73 9.46 -10.21
N LEU A 12 -8.04 8.32 -10.37
CA LEU A 12 -8.45 7.07 -9.72
C LEU A 12 -8.08 7.14 -8.23
N ALA A 13 -8.78 7.99 -7.49
CA ALA A 13 -8.92 7.84 -6.05
C ALA A 13 -10.05 6.84 -5.84
N LEU A 14 -9.73 5.58 -5.53
CA LEU A 14 -10.76 4.63 -5.09
C LEU A 14 -11.14 4.96 -3.64
N VAL A 15 -11.88 6.05 -3.48
CA VAL A 15 -12.67 6.40 -2.30
C VAL A 15 -14.13 6.22 -2.70
N MET A 16 -14.70 5.05 -2.39
CA MET A 16 -16.14 4.83 -2.57
C MET A 16 -16.90 5.40 -1.36
N THR A 17 -17.26 6.68 -1.43
CA THR A 17 -18.34 7.27 -0.61
C THR A 17 -19.05 8.38 -1.36
N GLY A 18 -20.38 8.30 -1.45
CA GLY A 18 -21.26 9.44 -1.72
C GLY A 18 -22.02 9.38 -3.04
N ALA A 19 -23.35 9.20 -2.95
CA ALA A 19 -24.28 9.34 -4.06
C ALA A 19 -24.11 10.70 -4.76
N THR A 20 -23.94 10.67 -6.09
CA THR A 20 -24.07 11.86 -6.93
C THR A 20 -25.15 11.62 -7.98
N LEU A 21 -25.92 12.69 -8.21
CA LEU A 21 -27.03 12.80 -9.15
C LEU A 21 -26.67 12.23 -10.52
N ALA A 22 -27.65 11.58 -11.16
CA ALA A 22 -27.60 11.03 -12.50
C ALA A 22 -27.02 12.01 -13.52
N ARG A 23 -25.70 11.93 -13.68
CA ARG A 23 -24.99 12.31 -14.89
C ARG A 23 -24.69 10.98 -15.57
N ALA A 24 -25.01 10.85 -16.85
CA ALA A 24 -24.64 9.67 -17.63
C ALA A 24 -23.12 9.51 -17.51
N GLU A 25 -22.71 8.59 -16.64
CA GLU A 25 -21.34 8.21 -16.42
C GLU A 25 -20.96 7.42 -17.66
N GLU A 26 -20.05 7.96 -18.46
CA GLU A 26 -19.44 7.21 -19.55
C GLU A 26 -18.90 5.92 -18.92
N ALA A 27 -19.44 4.78 -19.35
CA ALA A 27 -19.09 3.50 -18.76
C ALA A 27 -17.57 3.38 -18.75
N ALA A 28 -17.01 3.10 -17.56
CA ALA A 28 -15.57 2.98 -17.43
C ALA A 28 -15.08 1.95 -18.46
N PRO A 29 -13.97 2.21 -19.19
CA PRO A 29 -13.47 1.29 -20.19
C PRO A 29 -13.35 -0.12 -19.61
N GLU A 30 -13.68 -1.13 -20.41
CA GLU A 30 -13.61 -2.54 -19.95
C GLU A 30 -12.21 -2.90 -19.45
N HIS A 31 -11.20 -2.33 -20.12
CA HIS A 31 -9.79 -2.45 -19.79
C HIS A 31 -9.24 -1.10 -19.39
N GLN A 32 -8.70 -1.01 -18.18
CA GLN A 32 -8.08 0.21 -17.66
C GLN A 32 -6.61 -0.04 -17.38
N LEU A 33 -5.77 0.87 -17.85
CA LEU A 33 -4.36 0.96 -17.47
C LEU A 33 -4.17 2.25 -16.69
N GLY A 34 -3.56 2.15 -15.51
CA GLY A 34 -3.21 3.28 -14.68
C GLY A 34 -1.72 3.26 -14.37
N TYR A 35 -1.12 4.44 -14.25
CA TYR A 35 0.27 4.59 -13.83
C TYR A 35 0.36 5.54 -12.66
N ASN A 36 1.35 5.34 -11.79
CA ASN A 36 1.58 6.26 -10.69
C ASN A 36 3.07 6.47 -10.43
N VAL A 37 3.38 7.63 -9.85
CA VAL A 37 4.70 8.00 -9.35
C VAL A 37 4.55 8.74 -8.04
N ALA A 38 5.48 8.53 -7.11
CA ALA A 38 5.54 9.25 -5.85
C ALA A 38 6.97 9.53 -5.40
N LEU A 39 7.14 10.65 -4.72
CA LEU A 39 8.32 10.97 -3.93
C LEU A 39 7.89 11.07 -2.47
N ALA A 40 8.50 10.28 -1.60
CA ALA A 40 8.27 10.31 -0.17
C ALA A 40 9.53 10.75 0.58
N SER A 41 9.37 11.46 1.70
CA SER A 41 10.48 11.83 2.59
C SER A 41 11.17 10.61 3.20
N GLU A 42 10.43 9.51 3.35
CA GLU A 42 10.94 8.16 3.55
C GLU A 42 9.87 7.13 3.19
N TYR A 43 10.30 5.92 2.78
CA TYR A 43 9.39 4.80 2.57
C TYR A 43 9.17 4.03 3.88
N ARG A 44 7.91 3.98 4.33
CA ARG A 44 7.43 3.16 5.47
C ARG A 44 6.55 2.02 5.00
N TYR A 45 6.93 0.79 5.35
CA TYR A 45 6.14 -0.41 5.12
C TYR A 45 5.81 -1.07 6.47
N ARG A 46 4.51 -1.25 6.76
CA ARG A 46 4.01 -1.73 8.06
C ARG A 46 4.69 -0.98 9.23
N GLY A 47 4.80 0.34 9.11
CA GLY A 47 5.45 1.23 10.08
C GLY A 47 6.99 1.22 10.12
N LEU A 48 7.67 0.26 9.50
CA LEU A 48 9.13 0.17 9.46
C LEU A 48 9.73 0.96 8.30
N SER A 49 10.78 1.74 8.55
CA SER A 49 11.52 2.45 7.50
C SER A 49 12.29 1.48 6.61
N GLN A 50 12.00 1.50 5.31
CA GLN A 50 12.62 0.64 4.30
C GLN A 50 13.83 1.32 3.63
N THR A 51 13.96 2.64 3.81
CA THR A 51 14.96 3.51 3.19
C THR A 51 15.89 4.16 4.21
N ARG A 52 15.85 3.70 5.46
CA ARG A 52 16.66 4.21 6.56
C ARG A 52 16.48 5.73 6.77
N PHE A 53 15.22 6.18 6.73
CA PHE A 53 14.80 7.58 6.88
C PHE A 53 15.23 8.52 5.75
N ASP A 54 15.73 7.98 4.63
CA ASP A 54 16.06 8.77 3.44
C ASP A 54 14.90 8.81 2.45
N PRO A 55 14.83 9.82 1.56
CA PRO A 55 13.79 9.92 0.56
C PRO A 55 13.68 8.68 -0.34
N ALA A 56 12.45 8.37 -0.75
CA ALA A 56 12.15 7.24 -1.61
C ALA A 56 11.45 7.69 -2.90
N LEU A 57 11.91 7.15 -4.03
CA LEU A 57 11.22 7.23 -5.31
C LEU A 57 10.40 5.97 -5.51
N GLN A 58 9.13 6.14 -5.87
CA GLN A 58 8.18 5.06 -6.00
C GLN A 58 7.36 5.22 -7.27
N GLY A 59 6.87 4.12 -7.81
CA GLY A 59 5.94 4.15 -8.94
C GLY A 59 5.37 2.78 -9.26
N GLY A 60 4.36 2.76 -10.12
CA GLY A 60 3.68 1.52 -10.46
C GLY A 60 2.83 1.62 -11.71
N ALA A 61 2.37 0.46 -12.15
CA ALA A 61 1.47 0.28 -13.26
C ALA A 61 0.41 -0.76 -12.89
N ASP A 62 -0.84 -0.44 -13.20
CA ASP A 62 -2.01 -1.22 -12.84
C ASP A 62 -2.85 -1.52 -14.09
N TYR A 63 -3.26 -2.77 -14.23
CA TYR A 63 -4.27 -3.19 -15.18
C TYR A 63 -5.52 -3.66 -14.43
N THR A 64 -6.70 -3.19 -14.85
CA THR A 64 -7.99 -3.65 -14.33
C THR A 64 -8.93 -4.02 -15.49
N HIS A 65 -9.54 -5.20 -15.40
CA HIS A 65 -10.68 -5.58 -16.21
C HIS A 65 -11.98 -5.32 -15.43
N THR A 66 -12.63 -4.20 -15.73
CA THR A 66 -13.76 -3.66 -14.94
C THR A 66 -14.94 -4.61 -14.83
N PRO A 67 -15.42 -5.27 -15.91
CA PRO A 67 -16.57 -6.16 -15.81
C PRO A 67 -16.37 -7.36 -14.88
N SER A 68 -15.14 -7.91 -14.85
CA SER A 68 -14.85 -9.08 -14.01
C SER A 68 -14.27 -8.73 -12.65
N GLY A 69 -13.79 -7.49 -12.46
CA GLY A 69 -13.05 -7.06 -11.28
C GLY A 69 -11.66 -7.69 -11.14
N PHE A 70 -11.14 -8.35 -12.17
CA PHE A 70 -9.79 -8.90 -12.15
C PHE A 70 -8.79 -7.78 -12.39
N TYR A 71 -7.65 -7.84 -11.70
CA TYR A 71 -6.57 -6.88 -11.87
C TYR A 71 -5.22 -7.56 -11.70
N ALA A 72 -4.21 -6.92 -12.26
CA ALA A 72 -2.81 -7.23 -12.05
C ALA A 72 -1.99 -5.94 -12.11
N GLY A 73 -0.87 -5.90 -11.42
CA GLY A 73 -0.03 -4.70 -11.41
C GLY A 73 1.35 -4.96 -10.84
N THR A 74 2.15 -3.91 -10.93
CA THR A 74 3.48 -3.86 -10.32
C THR A 74 3.70 -2.53 -9.64
N TRP A 75 4.45 -2.57 -8.54
CA TRP A 75 4.88 -1.40 -7.81
C TRP A 75 6.36 -1.52 -7.49
N LEU A 76 7.06 -0.39 -7.50
CA LEU A 76 8.49 -0.33 -7.24
C LEU A 76 8.81 0.79 -6.27
N SER A 77 9.83 0.57 -5.45
CA SER A 77 10.42 1.62 -4.62
C SER A 77 11.90 1.41 -4.42
N THR A 78 12.63 2.51 -4.25
CA THR A 78 13.98 2.46 -3.69
C THR A 78 13.92 1.95 -2.25
N VAL A 79 14.88 1.11 -1.86
CA VAL A 79 15.05 0.57 -0.50
C VAL A 79 16.52 0.53 -0.10
N LYS A 80 16.79 0.35 1.19
CA LYS A 80 18.12 0.14 1.77
C LYS A 80 18.19 -1.03 2.75
N TRP A 81 17.04 -1.49 3.24
CA TRP A 81 16.98 -2.43 4.36
C TRP A 81 17.67 -3.78 4.07
N THR A 82 17.71 -4.23 2.82
CA THR A 82 18.41 -5.48 2.45
C THR A 82 19.91 -5.40 2.72
N LYS A 83 20.53 -4.25 2.42
CA LYS A 83 21.92 -3.92 2.78
C LYS A 83 22.12 -3.79 4.27
N ASP A 84 21.11 -3.30 4.99
CA ASP A 84 21.17 -3.15 6.44
C ASP A 84 21.30 -4.49 7.16
N LEU A 85 20.85 -5.58 6.53
CA LEU A 85 20.95 -6.95 7.01
C LEU A 85 22.17 -7.71 6.44
N GLY A 86 23.09 -7.01 5.77
CA GLY A 86 24.31 -7.60 5.21
C GLY A 86 24.18 -8.20 3.81
N GLY A 87 23.06 -7.94 3.12
CA GLY A 87 22.86 -8.28 1.71
C GLY A 87 23.24 -7.14 0.76
N ASP A 88 22.66 -7.17 -0.44
CA ASP A 88 22.75 -6.12 -1.47
C ASP A 88 21.33 -5.73 -1.95
N GLY A 89 21.21 -5.04 -3.09
CA GLY A 89 19.95 -4.57 -3.64
C GLY A 89 19.51 -3.23 -3.07
N ASN A 90 18.81 -2.45 -3.89
CA ASN A 90 18.34 -1.10 -3.57
C ASN A 90 16.95 -0.81 -4.14
N VAL A 91 16.28 -1.84 -4.63
CA VAL A 91 14.96 -1.76 -5.25
C VAL A 91 14.10 -2.90 -4.71
N GLU A 92 12.87 -2.56 -4.39
CA GLU A 92 11.77 -3.49 -4.18
C GLU A 92 10.88 -3.45 -5.42
N VAL A 93 10.48 -4.62 -5.90
CA VAL A 93 9.53 -4.82 -6.99
C VAL A 93 8.42 -5.71 -6.47
N ASP A 94 7.23 -5.16 -6.38
CA ASP A 94 6.04 -5.90 -6.02
C ASP A 94 5.30 -6.29 -7.28
N LEU A 95 4.89 -7.55 -7.35
CA LEU A 95 3.99 -8.06 -8.37
C LEU A 95 2.72 -8.54 -7.68
N TYR A 96 1.57 -8.09 -8.15
CA TYR A 96 0.29 -8.48 -7.57
C TYR A 96 -0.76 -8.75 -8.62
N ALA A 97 -1.70 -9.61 -8.24
CA ALA A 97 -2.91 -9.87 -8.99
C ALA A 97 -4.02 -10.29 -8.04
N GLY A 98 -5.26 -10.06 -8.45
CA GLY A 98 -6.40 -10.42 -7.64
C GLY A 98 -7.73 -10.15 -8.31
N LYS A 99 -8.79 -10.30 -7.51
CA LYS A 99 -10.16 -9.98 -7.89
C LYS A 99 -10.78 -9.13 -6.79
N ARG A 100 -11.35 -8.01 -7.18
CA ARG A 100 -12.11 -7.12 -6.30
C ARG A 100 -13.51 -6.90 -6.81
N GLY A 101 -14.41 -6.56 -5.91
CA GLY A 101 -15.80 -6.29 -6.26
C GLY A 101 -16.62 -5.78 -5.09
N THR A 102 -17.90 -5.56 -5.35
CA THR A 102 -18.87 -5.10 -4.37
C THR A 102 -20.01 -6.10 -4.27
N LEU A 103 -20.31 -6.53 -3.06
CA LEU A 103 -21.49 -7.32 -2.72
C LEU A 103 -22.58 -6.36 -2.24
N SER A 104 -23.63 -6.23 -3.05
CA SER A 104 -24.80 -5.42 -2.74
C SER A 104 -25.89 -6.27 -2.08
N GLY A 105 -26.76 -5.66 -1.26
CA GLY A 105 -27.92 -6.34 -0.66
C GLY A 105 -27.68 -7.01 0.69
N ILE A 106 -26.55 -6.71 1.35
CA ILE A 106 -26.28 -7.16 2.73
C ILE A 106 -26.93 -6.14 3.72
N PRO A 107 -27.60 -6.59 4.80
CA PRO A 107 -28.07 -5.69 5.85
C PRO A 107 -26.89 -4.88 6.42
N GLY A 108 -26.97 -3.54 6.33
CA GLY A 108 -25.87 -2.64 6.71
C GLY A 108 -25.12 -1.98 5.54
N GLY A 109 -25.47 -2.30 4.30
CA GLY A 109 -24.98 -1.61 3.10
C GLY A 109 -24.12 -2.47 2.19
N ALA A 110 -23.46 -1.83 1.23
CA ALA A 110 -22.57 -2.52 0.29
C ALA A 110 -21.26 -2.92 1.01
N VAL A 111 -20.84 -4.18 0.82
CA VAL A 111 -19.56 -4.69 1.30
C VAL A 111 -18.63 -4.86 0.12
N THR A 112 -17.46 -4.24 0.17
CA THR A 112 -16.41 -4.45 -0.83
C THR A 112 -15.53 -5.63 -0.43
N TYR A 113 -14.98 -6.34 -1.41
CA TYR A 113 -13.96 -7.36 -1.18
C TYR A 113 -12.79 -7.19 -2.14
N ASP A 114 -11.61 -7.64 -1.70
CA ASP A 114 -10.43 -7.84 -2.54
C ASP A 114 -9.72 -9.11 -2.08
N VAL A 115 -9.52 -10.05 -2.99
CA VAL A 115 -8.75 -11.27 -2.73
C VAL A 115 -7.64 -11.36 -3.76
N GLY A 116 -6.42 -11.61 -3.30
CA GLY A 116 -5.27 -11.54 -4.18
C GLY A 116 -4.01 -12.17 -3.63
N ALA A 117 -2.97 -12.06 -4.44
CA ALA A 117 -1.62 -12.47 -4.12
C ALA A 117 -0.66 -11.30 -4.36
N LEU A 118 0.42 -11.29 -3.59
CA LEU A 118 1.51 -10.32 -3.73
C LEU A 118 2.84 -11.05 -3.61
N TYR A 119 3.73 -10.82 -4.57
CA TYR A 119 5.11 -11.26 -4.54
C TYR A 119 6.02 -10.05 -4.38
N TYR A 120 6.59 -9.90 -3.19
CA TYR A 120 7.62 -8.91 -2.90
C TYR A 120 8.95 -9.46 -3.40
N TRP A 121 9.49 -8.86 -4.45
CA TRP A 121 10.73 -9.26 -5.05
C TRP A 121 11.80 -8.19 -4.78
N TYR A 122 12.94 -8.64 -4.25
CA TYR A 122 14.12 -7.80 -4.02
C TYR A 122 15.24 -8.32 -4.93
N PRO A 123 15.37 -7.79 -6.16
CA PRO A 123 16.42 -8.20 -7.08
C PRO A 123 17.81 -8.03 -6.43
N SER A 124 18.67 -9.05 -6.60
CA SER A 124 20.05 -9.03 -6.08
C SER A 124 20.15 -8.74 -4.58
N ASN A 125 19.20 -9.20 -3.78
CA ASN A 125 19.23 -8.94 -2.33
C ASN A 125 20.34 -9.70 -1.58
N ASP A 126 20.83 -10.82 -2.12
CA ASP A 126 21.91 -11.66 -1.58
C ASP A 126 21.78 -12.10 -0.10
N LEU A 127 20.59 -11.97 0.49
CA LEU A 127 20.29 -12.42 1.84
C LEU A 127 20.06 -13.93 1.90
N HIS A 128 20.47 -14.52 3.02
CA HIS A 128 20.29 -15.95 3.32
C HIS A 128 19.70 -16.10 4.73
N PRO A 129 18.39 -16.39 4.88
CA PRO A 129 17.44 -16.70 3.81
C PRO A 129 17.05 -15.47 2.97
N ASN A 130 16.59 -15.74 1.75
CA ASN A 130 16.23 -14.72 0.78
C ASN A 130 15.06 -13.82 1.26
N ALA A 131 15.13 -12.53 0.91
CA ALA A 131 14.13 -11.52 1.27
C ALA A 131 12.77 -11.66 0.56
N ASN A 132 12.72 -12.34 -0.59
CA ASN A 132 11.53 -12.42 -1.42
C ASN A 132 10.42 -13.12 -0.65
N THR A 133 9.24 -12.49 -0.66
CA THR A 133 8.10 -12.94 0.13
C THR A 133 6.89 -13.10 -0.78
N PHE A 134 6.19 -14.23 -0.67
CA PHE A 134 4.89 -14.42 -1.31
C PHE A 134 3.79 -14.40 -0.25
N GLU A 135 2.82 -13.51 -0.40
CA GLU A 135 1.64 -13.41 0.45
C GLU A 135 0.36 -13.65 -0.34
N LEU A 136 -0.58 -14.38 0.27
CA LEU A 136 -1.99 -14.38 -0.12
C LEU A 136 -2.75 -13.46 0.81
N TYR A 137 -3.75 -12.76 0.31
CA TYR A 137 -4.54 -11.88 1.16
C TYR A 137 -6.03 -11.85 0.81
N GLY A 138 -6.81 -11.44 1.80
CA GLY A 138 -8.21 -11.08 1.66
C GLY A 138 -8.49 -9.79 2.41
N GLN A 139 -9.32 -8.95 1.82
CA GLN A 139 -9.79 -7.69 2.39
C GLN A 139 -11.31 -7.61 2.25
N VAL A 140 -11.95 -7.06 3.27
CA VAL A 140 -13.34 -6.62 3.23
C VAL A 140 -13.44 -5.16 3.65
N GLY A 141 -14.40 -4.42 3.09
CA GLY A 141 -14.59 -3.01 3.42
C GLY A 141 -16.05 -2.60 3.51
N VAL A 142 -16.34 -1.70 4.44
CA VAL A 142 -17.66 -1.09 4.66
C VAL A 142 -17.50 0.41 4.83
N GLY A 143 -18.08 1.18 3.91
CA GLY A 143 -17.90 2.63 3.87
C GLY A 143 -16.41 3.01 3.79
N PRO A 144 -15.92 3.93 4.65
CA PRO A 144 -14.52 4.35 4.62
C PRO A 144 -13.55 3.32 5.22
N ALA A 145 -14.06 2.30 5.92
CA ALA A 145 -13.25 1.38 6.72
C ALA A 145 -13.00 0.04 5.99
N TYR A 146 -11.88 -0.59 6.30
CA TYR A 146 -11.53 -1.91 5.79
C TYR A 146 -10.82 -2.77 6.83
N LEU A 147 -10.92 -4.07 6.66
CA LEU A 147 -10.13 -5.08 7.35
C LEU A 147 -9.44 -5.96 6.30
N LYS A 148 -8.12 -6.10 6.39
CA LYS A 148 -7.32 -6.93 5.52
C LYS A 148 -6.48 -7.91 6.33
N TYR A 149 -6.35 -9.13 5.82
CA TYR A 149 -5.42 -10.13 6.33
C TYR A 149 -4.51 -10.62 5.21
N SER A 150 -3.20 -10.59 5.44
CA SER A 150 -2.17 -11.10 4.54
C SER A 150 -1.44 -12.27 5.21
N HIS A 151 -1.15 -13.33 4.45
CA HIS A 151 -0.55 -14.57 4.92
C HIS A 151 0.65 -14.96 4.07
N ALA A 152 1.83 -15.00 4.68
CA ALA A 152 3.07 -15.34 4.00
C ALA A 152 3.18 -16.87 3.79
N THR A 153 3.33 -17.30 2.54
CA THR A 153 3.53 -18.72 2.16
C THR A 153 5.01 -19.09 2.01
N THR A 154 5.90 -18.12 2.12
CA THR A 154 7.37 -18.25 2.18
C THR A 154 7.89 -17.67 3.51
N ASN A 155 9.21 -17.76 3.73
CA ASN A 155 9.84 -16.96 4.79
C ASN A 155 9.53 -15.47 4.58
N LEU A 156 9.26 -14.78 5.67
CA LEU A 156 8.88 -13.38 5.71
C LEU A 156 10.14 -12.51 5.71
N PHE A 157 10.38 -11.81 4.60
CA PHE A 157 11.40 -10.75 4.46
C PHE A 157 12.78 -11.14 5.01
N GLY A 158 13.29 -12.31 4.62
CA GLY A 158 14.61 -12.78 5.04
C GLY A 158 14.67 -13.27 6.50
N THR A 159 13.53 -13.40 7.18
CA THR A 159 13.48 -14.00 8.51
C THR A 159 13.46 -15.53 8.40
N PRO A 160 14.41 -16.26 9.00
CA PRO A 160 14.43 -17.72 8.96
C PRO A 160 13.23 -18.33 9.70
N ASP A 161 12.79 -19.50 9.21
CA ASP A 161 11.71 -20.32 9.78
C ASP A 161 10.41 -19.55 10.08
N SER A 162 10.07 -18.58 9.21
CA SER A 162 8.96 -17.65 9.44
C SER A 162 7.80 -17.80 8.45
N LYS A 163 7.81 -18.85 7.63
CA LYS A 163 6.67 -19.23 6.79
C LYS A 163 5.40 -19.32 7.62
N GLN A 164 4.25 -18.96 7.04
CA GLN A 164 2.96 -18.83 7.74
C GLN A 164 2.88 -17.65 8.71
N SER A 165 3.76 -16.67 8.58
CA SER A 165 3.56 -15.36 9.19
C SER A 165 2.28 -14.69 8.67
N GLY A 166 1.72 -13.77 9.45
CA GLY A 166 0.46 -13.12 9.10
C GLY A 166 0.46 -11.66 9.49
N TYR A 167 -0.31 -10.87 8.76
CA TYR A 167 -0.50 -9.45 9.02
C TYR A 167 -1.98 -9.11 8.98
N LEU A 168 -2.49 -8.59 10.09
CA LEU A 168 -3.86 -8.09 10.20
C LEU A 168 -3.84 -6.57 10.14
N ASP A 169 -4.66 -5.98 9.30
CA ASP A 169 -4.68 -4.55 8.99
C ASP A 169 -6.10 -4.02 9.09
N LEU A 170 -6.30 -3.03 9.96
CA LEU A 170 -7.54 -2.29 10.12
C LEU A 170 -7.27 -0.82 9.78
N GLY A 171 -8.03 -0.28 8.83
CA GLY A 171 -7.87 1.11 8.43
C GLY A 171 -9.17 1.79 8.06
N ALA A 172 -9.09 3.12 7.92
CA ALA A 172 -10.16 3.94 7.41
C ALA A 172 -9.65 5.16 6.63
N ASN A 173 -10.29 5.46 5.50
CA ASN A 173 -10.04 6.66 4.69
C ASN A 173 -11.30 7.51 4.69
N VAL A 174 -11.36 8.49 5.60
CA VAL A 174 -12.55 9.30 5.86
C VAL A 174 -12.43 10.63 5.13
N PRO A 175 -13.29 10.94 4.13
CA PRO A 175 -13.37 12.29 3.59
C PRO A 175 -13.81 13.26 4.68
N VAL A 176 -13.01 14.30 4.92
CA VAL A 176 -13.28 15.30 5.97
C VAL A 176 -13.57 16.68 5.39
N ALA A 177 -13.13 16.95 4.16
CA ALA A 177 -13.47 18.12 3.38
C ALA A 177 -13.23 17.82 1.88
N GLU A 178 -13.60 18.75 1.00
CA GLU A 178 -13.37 18.61 -0.44
C GLU A 178 -11.89 18.33 -0.75
N GLY A 179 -11.62 17.20 -1.41
CA GLY A 179 -10.28 16.75 -1.74
C GLY A 179 -9.37 16.43 -0.55
N LEU A 180 -9.87 16.44 0.69
CA LEU A 180 -9.10 16.17 1.92
C LEU A 180 -9.61 14.92 2.62
N VAL A 181 -8.72 13.96 2.84
CA VAL A 181 -9.02 12.65 3.42
C VAL A 181 -8.18 12.42 4.66
N LEU A 182 -8.82 12.06 5.77
CA LEU A 182 -8.17 11.53 6.97
C LEU A 182 -7.87 10.05 6.77
N ASN A 183 -6.60 9.67 6.87
CA ASN A 183 -6.12 8.31 6.74
C ASN A 183 -5.77 7.75 8.13
N LEU A 184 -6.47 6.69 8.53
CA LEU A 184 -6.29 5.99 9.80
C LEU A 184 -5.86 4.54 9.52
N HIS A 185 -4.94 4.04 10.34
CA HIS A 185 -4.38 2.70 10.21
C HIS A 185 -3.90 2.16 11.55
N ALA A 186 -4.21 0.89 11.81
CA ALA A 186 -3.59 0.07 12.84
C ALA A 186 -3.39 -1.36 12.31
N GLY A 187 -2.14 -1.82 12.32
CA GLY A 187 -1.74 -3.13 11.81
C GLY A 187 -1.05 -3.98 12.87
N ARG A 188 -1.12 -5.31 12.74
CA ARG A 188 -0.40 -6.27 13.58
C ARG A 188 0.33 -7.29 12.73
N GLN A 189 1.65 -7.24 12.75
CA GLN A 189 2.53 -8.27 12.20
C GLN A 189 2.76 -9.38 13.22
N ARG A 190 2.38 -10.60 12.85
CA ARG A 190 2.80 -11.83 13.55
C ARG A 190 3.87 -12.51 12.71
N VAL A 191 5.06 -12.66 13.29
CA VAL A 191 6.16 -13.42 12.71
C VAL A 191 6.14 -14.83 13.30
N LYS A 192 5.89 -15.84 12.46
CA LYS A 192 5.86 -17.25 12.89
C LYS A 192 7.24 -17.64 13.42
N ASN A 193 7.24 -18.40 14.52
CA ASN A 193 8.42 -18.90 15.24
C ASN A 193 9.42 -17.81 15.70
N ASN A 194 9.05 -16.53 15.64
CA ASN A 194 9.87 -15.44 16.15
C ASN A 194 9.00 -14.30 16.72
N GLY A 195 8.51 -14.50 17.94
CA GLY A 195 7.64 -13.52 18.62
C GLY A 195 8.30 -12.16 18.87
N ALA A 196 9.62 -12.11 19.02
CA ALA A 196 10.37 -10.87 19.23
C ALA A 196 10.36 -9.93 18.01
N LEU A 197 10.11 -10.49 16.81
CA LEU A 197 9.93 -9.73 15.57
C LEU A 197 8.46 -9.39 15.28
N SER A 198 7.52 -9.81 16.13
CA SER A 198 6.11 -9.45 15.98
C SER A 198 5.84 -8.07 16.60
N TYR A 199 5.06 -7.23 15.93
CA TYR A 199 4.81 -5.86 16.38
C TYR A 199 3.48 -5.31 15.86
N THR A 200 3.06 -4.19 16.44
CA THR A 200 1.89 -3.43 15.99
C THR A 200 2.37 -2.13 15.36
N ASP A 201 1.73 -1.67 14.28
CA ASP A 201 2.04 -0.40 13.65
C ASP A 201 0.80 0.49 13.50
N TYR A 202 1.04 1.79 13.41
CA TYR A 202 0.01 2.82 13.43
C TYR A 202 0.33 3.92 12.44
N LYS A 203 -0.73 4.49 11.86
CA LYS A 203 -0.63 5.71 11.07
C LYS A 203 -1.87 6.58 11.23
N ILE A 204 -1.62 7.88 11.33
CA ILE A 204 -2.64 8.93 11.25
C ILE A 204 -2.10 9.97 10.27
N GLY A 205 -2.84 10.27 9.21
CA GLY A 205 -2.40 11.23 8.22
C GLY A 205 -3.54 11.93 7.50
N LEU A 206 -3.18 12.96 6.76
CA LEU A 206 -4.08 13.67 5.87
C LEU A 206 -3.52 13.58 4.45
N THR A 207 -4.38 13.28 3.50
CA THR A 207 -4.09 13.35 2.07
C THR A 207 -4.97 14.42 1.44
N LYS A 208 -4.34 15.35 0.71
CA LYS A 208 -5.01 16.43 -0.02
C LYS A 208 -4.74 16.28 -1.52
N ASP A 209 -5.81 16.22 -2.31
CA ASP A 209 -5.72 16.46 -3.75
C ASP A 209 -5.59 17.96 -3.99
N VAL A 210 -4.51 18.37 -4.64
CA VAL A 210 -4.21 19.76 -5.00
C VAL A 210 -4.42 20.02 -6.50
N GLY A 211 -5.14 19.13 -7.19
CA GLY A 211 -5.57 19.23 -8.58
C GLY A 211 -4.59 18.64 -9.59
N PHE A 212 -3.28 18.86 -9.41
CA PHE A 212 -2.24 18.31 -10.29
C PHE A 212 -1.48 17.12 -9.71
N ALA A 213 -1.61 16.90 -8.39
CA ALA A 213 -0.96 15.88 -7.59
C ALA A 213 -1.72 15.69 -6.28
N SER A 214 -1.41 14.61 -5.57
CA SER A 214 -1.82 14.37 -4.19
C SER A 214 -0.65 14.66 -3.25
N VAL A 215 -0.93 15.35 -2.16
CA VAL A 215 0.05 15.62 -1.09
C VAL A 215 -0.45 14.98 0.20
N ALA A 216 0.36 14.13 0.81
CA ALA A 216 0.04 13.46 2.06
C ALA A 216 1.05 13.80 3.15
N LEU A 217 0.58 14.07 4.36
CA LEU A 217 1.39 14.17 5.57
C LEU A 217 0.85 13.19 6.60
N ALA A 218 1.70 12.30 7.10
CA ALA A 218 1.31 11.28 8.06
C ALA A 218 2.29 11.16 9.22
N TRP A 219 1.77 10.96 10.42
CA TRP A 219 2.51 10.36 11.52
C TRP A 219 2.45 8.83 11.39
N VAL A 220 3.61 8.17 11.53
CA VAL A 220 3.75 6.71 11.40
C VAL A 220 4.64 6.18 12.52
N LYS A 221 4.29 5.02 13.11
CA LYS A 221 5.08 4.32 14.13
C LYS A 221 4.87 2.81 14.04
N ALA A 222 5.93 2.03 14.26
CA ALA A 222 5.84 0.63 14.66
C ALA A 222 6.29 0.48 16.13
N ASP A 223 5.53 -0.27 16.92
CA ASP A 223 5.80 -0.54 18.33
C ASP A 223 6.72 -1.75 18.46
N THR A 224 8.01 -1.51 18.23
CA THR A 224 9.07 -2.52 18.27
C THR A 224 10.42 -1.88 18.49
N GLU A 225 11.30 -2.58 19.22
CA GLU A 225 12.72 -2.22 19.39
C GLU A 225 13.65 -3.18 18.62
N SER A 226 13.09 -4.18 17.93
CA SER A 226 13.85 -5.28 17.32
C SER A 226 14.42 -4.93 15.95
N TYR A 227 13.97 -3.83 15.34
CA TYR A 227 14.34 -3.43 13.98
C TYR A 227 15.22 -2.19 14.03
N LEU A 228 16.54 -2.40 13.92
CA LEU A 228 17.54 -1.35 14.01
C LEU A 228 18.29 -1.20 12.69
N SER A 229 18.57 0.04 12.29
CA SER A 229 19.55 0.34 11.24
C SER A 229 20.97 -0.08 11.66
N PRO A 230 21.95 -0.13 10.74
CA PRO A 230 23.34 -0.43 11.07
C PRO A 230 23.96 0.56 12.07
N GLN A 231 23.41 1.78 12.17
CA GLN A 231 23.83 2.80 13.15
C GLN A 231 23.05 2.70 14.48
N GLY A 232 22.30 1.62 14.72
CA GLY A 232 21.53 1.40 15.95
C GLY A 232 20.24 2.22 16.06
N ARG A 233 19.88 3.01 15.05
CA ARG A 233 18.60 3.76 15.06
C ARG A 233 17.42 2.80 14.86
N ASN A 234 16.42 2.88 15.73
CA ASN A 234 15.17 2.12 15.60
C ASN A 234 14.38 2.55 14.34
N LEU A 235 14.20 1.62 13.40
CA LEU A 235 13.50 1.79 12.11
C LEU A 235 11.98 1.90 12.24
N GLY A 236 11.40 1.46 13.37
CA GLY A 236 10.00 1.59 13.72
C GLY A 236 9.66 2.88 14.47
N LYS A 237 10.66 3.69 14.86
CA LYS A 237 10.42 4.92 15.62
C LYS A 237 9.44 5.85 14.90
N SER A 238 8.71 6.63 15.71
CA SER A 238 7.78 7.65 15.22
C SER A 238 8.44 8.60 14.22
N ALA A 239 7.74 8.88 13.12
CA ALA A 239 8.16 9.85 12.13
C ALA A 239 6.97 10.57 11.50
N ALA A 240 7.24 11.78 11.01
CA ALA A 240 6.37 12.47 10.08
C ALA A 240 6.86 12.17 8.65
N VAL A 241 5.96 11.68 7.80
CA VAL A 241 6.25 11.31 6.42
C VAL A 241 5.44 12.22 5.49
N LEU A 242 6.15 12.93 4.61
CA LEU A 242 5.56 13.74 3.55
C LEU A 242 5.68 12.97 2.23
N THR A 243 4.58 12.85 1.50
CA THR A 243 4.55 12.22 0.18
C THR A 243 3.87 13.14 -0.83
N VAL A 244 4.46 13.25 -2.01
CA VAL A 244 3.82 13.85 -3.19
C VAL A 244 3.68 12.76 -4.23
N SER A 245 2.47 12.54 -4.73
CA SER A 245 2.19 11.50 -5.72
C SER A 245 1.31 12.01 -6.85
N LYS A 246 1.37 11.31 -7.99
CA LYS A 246 0.54 11.58 -9.16
C LYS A 246 0.15 10.27 -9.83
N THR A 247 -1.10 10.19 -10.24
CA THR A 247 -1.66 9.11 -11.06
C THR A 247 -1.93 9.64 -12.47
N PHE A 248 -1.73 8.80 -13.49
CA PHE A 248 -1.93 9.09 -14.90
C PHE A 248 -2.90 8.09 -15.53
#